data_AF-A0A1C6B7L5-F1
#
_entry.id   AF-A0A1C6B7L5-F1
#
_cell.length_a   1.000
_cell.length_b   1.000
_cell.length_c   1.000
_cell.angle_alpha   90.00
_cell.angle_beta   90.00
_cell.angle_gamma   90.00
#
_symmetry.space_group_name_H-M   'P 1'
#
loop_
_entity.id
_entity.type
_entity.pdbx_description
1 polymer ?
#
loop_
_entity_poly.entity_id
_entity_poly.type
_entity_poly.pdbx_seq_one_letter_code
_entity_poly.pdbx_strand_id
1 'polypeptide(L)'
;MHFKKKLWYFLSILSTLLLVVLPISGCNSSFNVESTTETRTYTSTITNNSDKNTSDTSQSDNSSTASSKKKQIDETDDYLNKNGSYTSKEDVTNYLIQYRQLPTNFITKKEAKKLGWSGGSLEAYAPGKCIGGDYFGNYEQRLPVVSGRTYHECDIDTLNAKSRGAKRIIYSDDGQIYYTDDHYETFTLLYGDDIQ
;
A
#
# COMPACT_ATOMS: atom_id res chain seq x y z
N MET A 1 11.62 -15.65 47.11
CA MET A 1 12.53 -14.49 47.05
C MET A 1 11.88 -13.39 46.21
N HIS A 2 11.34 -12.36 46.88
CA HIS A 2 10.67 -11.22 46.26
C HIS A 2 11.69 -10.14 45.92
N PHE A 3 12.07 -10.00 44.64
CA PHE A 3 12.93 -8.90 44.20
C PHE A 3 12.11 -7.62 44.07
N LYS A 4 12.28 -6.75 45.07
CA LYS A 4 11.60 -5.46 45.19
C LYS A 4 12.11 -4.48 44.11
N LYS A 5 11.14 -3.70 43.67
CA LYS A 5 11.13 -2.71 42.59
C LYS A 5 11.99 -1.48 42.94
N LYS A 6 12.61 -0.93 41.88
CA LYS A 6 12.80 0.51 41.58
C LYS A 6 13.34 1.38 42.72
N LEU A 7 14.65 1.59 42.71
CA LEU A 7 15.32 2.68 43.41
C LEU A 7 16.14 3.46 42.39
N TRP A 8 15.59 4.58 41.91
CA TRP A 8 16.32 5.75 41.36
C TRP A 8 15.30 6.88 41.18
N TYR A 9 14.84 7.42 42.30
CA TYR A 9 14.31 8.77 42.38
C TYR A 9 15.36 9.60 43.10
N PHE A 10 16.06 10.47 42.38
CA PHE A 10 16.81 11.57 42.97
C PHE A 10 16.21 12.88 42.46
N LEU A 11 15.60 13.59 43.42
CA LEU A 11 15.51 15.05 43.63
C LEU A 11 15.37 15.92 42.37
N SER A 12 14.19 16.51 42.11
CA SER A 12 13.71 17.75 42.76
C SER A 12 14.66 18.94 42.59
N ILE A 13 14.53 19.67 41.49
CA ILE A 13 14.72 21.13 41.50
C ILE A 13 13.54 21.78 40.79
N LEU A 14 12.68 22.35 41.64
CA LEU A 14 11.69 23.37 41.36
C LEU A 14 12.43 24.64 40.93
N SER A 15 12.17 25.17 39.74
CA SER A 15 12.41 26.59 39.45
C SER A 15 11.30 27.12 38.56
N THR A 16 10.72 28.20 39.06
CA THR A 16 9.50 28.89 38.67
C THR A 16 9.55 29.57 37.30
N LEU A 17 8.47 29.40 36.54
CA LEU A 17 7.68 30.43 35.87
C LEU A 17 8.39 31.74 35.46
N LEU A 18 8.49 31.97 34.14
CA LEU A 18 8.40 33.33 33.58
C LEU A 18 7.48 33.32 32.36
N LEU A 19 6.25 33.81 32.59
CA LEU A 19 5.31 34.28 31.58
C LEU A 19 5.89 35.54 30.92
N VAL A 20 6.03 35.52 29.60
CA VAL A 20 6.02 36.75 28.79
C VAL A 20 4.98 36.56 27.70
N VAL A 21 3.80 37.14 27.95
CA VAL A 21 2.77 37.39 26.95
C VAL A 21 2.92 38.84 26.56
N LEU A 22 3.14 39.15 25.28
CA LEU A 22 2.58 40.37 24.66
C LEU A 22 2.24 40.13 23.18
N PRO A 23 1.13 40.71 22.69
CA PRO A 23 0.58 40.51 21.35
C PRO A 23 1.03 41.61 20.38
N ILE A 24 1.13 41.30 19.08
CA ILE A 24 1.10 42.32 18.04
C ILE A 24 0.35 41.78 16.80
N SER A 25 -0.76 42.44 16.49
CA SER A 25 -1.44 42.70 15.21
C SER A 25 -1.04 41.82 14.01
N GLY A 26 -1.95 41.16 13.29
CA GLY A 26 -3.20 41.72 12.76
C GLY A 26 -2.95 42.33 11.38
N CYS A 27 -2.96 41.51 10.32
CA CYS A 27 -3.21 41.96 8.95
C CYS A 27 -4.23 41.03 8.30
N ASN A 28 -5.45 41.57 8.18
CA ASN A 28 -6.49 41.11 7.28
C ASN A 28 -6.02 41.21 5.83
N SER A 29 -6.32 40.21 5.02
CA SER A 29 -6.52 40.39 3.58
C SER A 29 -7.65 39.47 3.18
N SER A 30 -8.83 40.05 3.09
CA SER A 30 -9.99 39.45 2.43
C SER A 30 -9.63 39.22 0.96
N PHE A 31 -9.71 37.98 0.50
CA PHE A 31 -9.81 37.69 -0.93
C PHE A 31 -11.14 37.01 -1.17
N ASN A 32 -12.10 37.79 -1.66
CA ASN A 32 -13.34 37.30 -2.24
C ASN A 32 -13.00 36.64 -3.58
N VAL A 33 -13.30 35.35 -3.70
CA VAL A 33 -13.65 34.75 -4.99
C VAL A 33 -14.98 34.05 -4.81
N GLU A 34 -16.02 34.77 -5.18
CA GLU A 34 -17.32 34.22 -5.51
C GLU A 34 -17.25 33.72 -6.95
N SER A 35 -17.53 32.44 -7.18
CA SER A 35 -18.17 32.02 -8.43
C SER A 35 -18.79 30.63 -8.28
N THR A 36 -20.12 30.64 -8.20
CA THR A 36 -21.05 29.75 -8.91
C THR A 36 -20.93 28.24 -8.69
N THR A 37 -21.83 27.77 -7.83
CA THR A 37 -22.65 26.55 -7.94
C THR A 37 -22.71 25.94 -9.35
N GLU A 38 -22.28 24.68 -9.48
CA GLU A 38 -22.99 23.69 -10.31
C GLU A 38 -22.92 22.31 -9.66
N THR A 39 -24.07 21.90 -9.13
CA THR A 39 -24.47 20.51 -8.93
C THR A 39 -24.52 19.81 -10.28
N ARG A 40 -23.80 18.69 -10.48
CA ARG A 40 -24.14 17.75 -11.56
C ARG A 40 -23.91 16.30 -11.17
N THR A 41 -25.04 15.67 -10.94
CA THR A 41 -25.38 14.25 -10.96
C THR A 41 -24.54 13.45 -11.96
N TYR A 42 -23.84 12.41 -11.50
CA TYR A 42 -23.33 11.36 -12.38
C TYR A 42 -24.46 10.36 -12.63
N THR A 43 -25.14 10.51 -13.76
CA THR A 43 -26.05 9.50 -14.30
C THR A 43 -25.22 8.51 -15.12
N SER A 44 -25.19 7.26 -14.70
CA SER A 44 -24.68 6.13 -15.48
C SER A 44 -25.54 5.90 -16.72
N THR A 45 -25.01 6.14 -17.91
CA THR A 45 -25.63 5.67 -19.17
C THR A 45 -24.90 4.43 -19.67
N ILE A 46 -25.59 3.30 -19.50
CA ILE A 46 -25.41 2.09 -20.31
C ILE A 46 -25.87 2.44 -21.74
N THR A 47 -24.99 2.27 -22.72
CA THR A 47 -25.36 2.23 -24.13
C THR A 47 -25.07 0.83 -24.68
N ASN A 48 -26.15 0.05 -24.81
CA ASN A 48 -26.23 -1.07 -25.74
C ASN A 48 -26.54 -0.49 -27.13
N ASN A 49 -25.73 -0.81 -28.13
CA ASN A 49 -26.15 -0.73 -29.53
C ASN A 49 -25.72 -2.00 -30.25
N SER A 50 -26.72 -2.79 -30.63
CA SER A 50 -26.68 -3.80 -31.69
C SER A 50 -27.14 -3.14 -32.99
N ASP A 51 -26.47 -3.48 -34.09
CA ASP A 51 -27.01 -3.76 -35.45
C ASP A 51 -25.79 -4.07 -36.35
N LYS A 52 -25.47 -5.34 -36.71
CA LYS A 52 -25.99 -6.24 -37.79
C LYS A 52 -25.86 -5.61 -39.21
N ASN A 53 -25.16 -6.15 -40.21
CA ASN A 53 -25.15 -7.50 -40.85
C ASN A 53 -23.81 -7.69 -41.64
N THR A 54 -23.12 -8.86 -41.65
CA THR A 54 -23.27 -10.11 -42.48
C THR A 54 -22.86 -9.87 -43.97
N SER A 55 -22.04 -10.65 -44.70
CA SER A 55 -21.74 -12.11 -44.86
C SER A 55 -20.38 -12.25 -45.61
N ASP A 56 -19.56 -13.31 -45.56
CA ASP A 56 -19.74 -14.69 -46.05
C ASP A 56 -18.56 -15.59 -45.55
N THR A 57 -18.80 -16.75 -44.92
CA THR A 57 -18.88 -18.14 -45.47
C THR A 57 -17.50 -18.77 -45.76
N SER A 58 -17.00 -19.73 -44.96
CA SER A 58 -17.24 -21.18 -45.13
C SER A 58 -16.86 -22.04 -43.91
N GLN A 59 -17.54 -23.19 -43.80
CA GLN A 59 -17.72 -24.15 -42.70
C GLN A 59 -16.63 -25.22 -42.48
N SER A 60 -16.81 -25.92 -41.33
CA SER A 60 -16.66 -27.38 -41.09
C SER A 60 -15.45 -27.77 -40.25
N ASP A 61 -15.50 -28.67 -39.27
CA ASP A 61 -16.55 -29.25 -38.43
C ASP A 61 -15.84 -29.94 -37.25
N ASN A 62 -16.56 -30.02 -36.13
CA ASN A 62 -16.57 -31.08 -35.13
C ASN A 62 -15.36 -31.46 -34.25
N SER A 63 -15.64 -31.24 -32.96
CA SER A 63 -15.60 -32.23 -31.86
C SER A 63 -14.27 -32.51 -31.17
N SER A 64 -14.21 -31.93 -29.97
CA SER A 64 -14.09 -32.66 -28.70
C SER A 64 -12.86 -33.54 -28.51
N THR A 65 -11.97 -33.13 -27.62
CA THR A 65 -11.87 -33.79 -26.30
C THR A 65 -11.09 -32.89 -25.36
N ALA A 66 -11.83 -32.35 -24.39
CA ALA A 66 -11.29 -31.79 -23.17
C ALA A 66 -10.45 -32.86 -22.45
N SER A 67 -9.18 -32.58 -22.20
CA SER A 67 -8.42 -33.28 -21.17
C SER A 67 -8.10 -32.29 -20.07
N SER A 68 -9.14 -32.01 -19.27
CA SER A 68 -9.01 -31.45 -17.93
C SER A 68 -8.17 -32.42 -17.11
N LYS A 69 -6.88 -32.12 -16.95
CA LYS A 69 -6.06 -32.78 -15.94
C LYS A 69 -6.47 -32.22 -14.59
N LYS A 70 -7.48 -32.90 -14.00
CA LYS A 70 -7.94 -32.78 -12.62
C LYS A 70 -6.73 -32.94 -11.69
N LYS A 71 -6.12 -31.83 -11.29
CA LYS A 71 -5.24 -31.80 -10.12
C LYS A 71 -6.15 -32.09 -8.93
N GLN A 72 -5.88 -33.19 -8.24
CA GLN A 72 -6.55 -33.51 -6.99
C GLN A 72 -6.31 -32.36 -6.02
N ILE A 73 -7.42 -31.77 -5.56
CA ILE A 73 -7.45 -30.74 -4.54
C ILE A 73 -7.37 -31.52 -3.24
N ASP A 74 -6.15 -31.65 -2.73
CA ASP A 74 -5.92 -31.99 -1.34
C ASP A 74 -6.35 -30.76 -0.53
N GLU A 75 -7.29 -30.94 0.39
CA GLU A 75 -7.79 -29.91 1.31
C GLU A 75 -6.74 -29.60 2.38
N THR A 76 -5.54 -29.25 1.95
CA THR A 76 -4.53 -28.61 2.79
C THR A 76 -4.57 -27.11 2.47
N ASP A 77 -5.58 -26.47 3.05
CA ASP A 77 -5.48 -25.20 3.76
C ASP A 77 -4.93 -23.99 2.97
N ASP A 78 -5.75 -22.93 2.85
CA ASP A 78 -5.58 -21.66 2.11
C ASP A 78 -4.45 -20.76 2.68
N TYR A 79 -3.34 -21.38 3.09
CA TYR A 79 -2.18 -20.71 3.66
C TYR A 79 -1.11 -20.52 2.60
N LEU A 80 -0.76 -19.26 2.35
CA LEU A 80 0.42 -18.91 1.56
C LEU A 80 1.66 -19.53 2.19
N ASN A 81 2.50 -20.18 1.39
CA ASN A 81 3.76 -20.74 1.86
C ASN A 81 4.69 -19.63 2.36
N LYS A 82 5.10 -19.68 3.63
CA LYS A 82 6.00 -18.66 4.24
C LYS A 82 7.28 -18.43 3.44
N ASN A 83 7.80 -19.46 2.76
CA ASN A 83 9.02 -19.40 1.95
C ASN A 83 8.75 -19.06 0.46
N GLY A 84 7.50 -18.79 0.09
CA GLY A 84 7.13 -18.37 -1.26
C GLY A 84 7.62 -16.96 -1.60
N SER A 85 7.70 -16.69 -2.91
CA SER A 85 7.98 -15.36 -3.45
C SER A 85 6.69 -14.79 -3.99
N TYR A 86 6.20 -13.71 -3.38
CA TYR A 86 4.92 -13.09 -3.71
C TYR A 86 5.13 -11.62 -4.06
N THR A 87 4.42 -11.15 -5.09
CA THR A 87 4.63 -9.80 -5.65
C THR A 87 3.36 -9.11 -6.11
N SER A 88 2.26 -9.85 -6.28
CA SER A 88 0.97 -9.26 -6.67
C SER A 88 0.35 -8.51 -5.50
N LYS A 89 -0.56 -7.58 -5.80
CA LYS A 89 -1.33 -6.83 -4.79
C LYS A 89 -2.04 -7.79 -3.82
N GLU A 90 -2.74 -8.78 -4.36
CA GLU A 90 -3.53 -9.75 -3.60
C GLU A 90 -2.63 -10.65 -2.74
N ASP A 91 -1.58 -11.25 -3.32
CA ASP A 91 -0.72 -12.19 -2.59
C ASP A 91 0.07 -11.50 -1.47
N VAL A 92 0.60 -10.31 -1.74
CA VAL A 92 1.36 -9.55 -0.73
C VAL A 92 0.45 -9.08 0.39
N THR A 93 -0.78 -8.65 0.08
CA THR A 93 -1.79 -8.29 1.10
C THR A 93 -2.12 -9.49 1.98
N ASN A 94 -2.44 -10.64 1.37
CA ASN A 94 -2.74 -11.87 2.11
C ASN A 94 -1.56 -12.33 2.96
N TYR A 95 -0.33 -12.21 2.44
CA TYR A 95 0.88 -12.55 3.20
C TYR A 95 1.08 -11.62 4.40
N LEU A 96 0.86 -10.32 4.25
CA LEU A 96 0.95 -9.34 5.33
C LEU A 96 -0.12 -9.58 6.41
N ILE A 97 -1.34 -9.96 6.02
CA ILE A 97 -2.40 -10.36 6.96
C ILE A 97 -1.95 -11.59 7.75
N GLN A 98 -1.46 -12.62 7.05
CA GLN A 98 -1.11 -13.91 7.64
C GLN A 98 0.13 -13.84 8.55
N TYR A 99 1.18 -13.16 8.10
CA TYR A 99 2.50 -13.24 8.72
C TYR A 99 2.97 -11.95 9.39
N ARG A 100 2.28 -10.83 9.18
CA ARG A 100 2.63 -9.50 9.74
C ARG A 100 4.05 -9.05 9.36
N GLN A 101 4.56 -9.54 8.23
CA GLN A 101 5.87 -9.19 7.67
C GLN A 101 5.83 -9.33 6.14
N LEU A 102 6.78 -8.71 5.43
CA LEU A 102 6.90 -8.91 4.00
C LEU A 102 7.43 -10.31 3.63
N PRO A 103 7.06 -10.83 2.45
CA PRO A 103 7.73 -11.97 1.83
C PRO A 103 9.25 -11.77 1.73
N THR A 104 10.02 -12.87 1.75
CA THR A 104 11.50 -12.82 1.79
C THR A 104 12.15 -12.34 0.47
N ASN A 105 11.37 -12.20 -0.60
CA ASN A 105 11.81 -11.56 -1.85
C ASN A 105 11.85 -10.03 -1.79
N PHE A 106 11.50 -9.41 -0.67
CA PHE A 106 11.66 -7.97 -0.47
C PHE A 106 13.00 -7.62 0.18
N ILE A 107 13.61 -6.54 -0.30
CA ILE A 107 14.76 -5.89 0.35
C ILE A 107 14.50 -4.38 0.43
N THR A 108 15.05 -3.74 1.45
CA THR A 108 14.93 -2.29 1.63
C THR A 108 15.72 -1.53 0.55
N LYS A 109 15.36 -0.26 0.32
CA LYS A 109 16.15 0.65 -0.54
C LYS A 109 17.61 0.74 -0.06
N LYS A 110 17.85 0.68 1.26
CA LYS A 110 19.19 0.69 1.84
C LYS A 110 20.00 -0.55 1.46
N GLU A 111 19.40 -1.73 1.52
CA GLU A 111 20.04 -2.98 1.12
C GLU A 111 20.32 -3.01 -0.38
N ALA A 112 19.35 -2.60 -1.21
CA ALA A 112 19.55 -2.48 -2.65
C ALA A 112 20.70 -1.51 -2.98
N LYS A 113 20.76 -0.35 -2.32
CA LYS A 113 21.86 0.63 -2.51
C LYS A 113 23.24 0.06 -2.18
N LYS A 114 23.35 -0.85 -1.20
CA LYS A 114 24.62 -1.53 -0.90
C LYS A 114 25.08 -2.44 -2.04
N LEU A 115 24.16 -2.90 -2.87
CA LEU A 115 24.44 -3.71 -4.07
C LEU A 115 24.72 -2.84 -5.32
N GLY A 116 24.76 -1.51 -5.18
CA GLY A 116 25.01 -0.58 -6.28
C GLY A 116 23.75 -0.03 -6.95
N TRP A 117 22.56 -0.39 -6.47
CA TRP A 117 21.30 0.12 -7.03
C TRP A 117 21.07 1.59 -6.68
N SER A 118 20.87 2.43 -7.70
CA SER A 118 20.57 3.87 -7.53
C SER A 118 19.13 4.24 -7.89
N GLY A 119 18.35 3.30 -8.42
CA GLY A 119 16.96 3.50 -8.86
C GLY A 119 16.61 2.64 -10.08
N GLY A 120 15.34 2.68 -10.49
CA GLY A 120 14.86 1.88 -11.63
C GLY A 120 14.67 0.40 -11.28
N SER A 121 14.81 -0.48 -12.28
CA SER A 121 14.71 -1.93 -12.09
C SER A 121 15.76 -2.46 -11.11
N LEU A 122 15.37 -3.43 -10.28
CA LEU A 122 16.25 -4.05 -9.29
C LEU A 122 16.95 -5.31 -9.80
N GLU A 123 16.44 -5.93 -10.87
CA GLU A 123 16.81 -7.28 -11.31
C GLU A 123 18.33 -7.45 -11.56
N ALA A 124 18.98 -6.43 -12.13
CA ALA A 124 20.42 -6.47 -12.42
C ALA A 124 21.31 -6.44 -11.15
N TYR A 125 20.78 -6.00 -10.01
CA TYR A 125 21.52 -5.84 -8.76
C TYR A 125 21.14 -6.89 -7.72
N ALA A 126 19.86 -7.27 -7.68
CA ALA A 126 19.33 -8.30 -6.80
C ALA A 126 18.28 -9.12 -7.55
N PRO A 127 18.71 -10.15 -8.31
CA PRO A 127 17.80 -10.99 -9.08
C PRO A 127 16.71 -11.60 -8.23
N GLY A 128 15.48 -11.57 -8.72
CA GLY A 128 14.33 -12.12 -8.00
C GLY A 128 13.89 -11.32 -6.77
N LYS A 129 14.38 -10.09 -6.57
CA LYS A 129 14.00 -9.23 -5.45
C LYS A 129 13.12 -8.05 -5.86
N CYS A 130 12.37 -7.53 -4.91
CA CYS A 130 11.56 -6.31 -5.01
C CYS A 130 11.94 -5.33 -3.88
N ILE A 131 11.65 -4.04 -4.07
CA ILE A 131 11.90 -3.03 -3.03
C ILE A 131 10.75 -3.02 -2.02
N GLY A 132 11.07 -3.03 -0.72
CA GLY A 132 10.05 -2.86 0.31
C GLY A 132 10.59 -2.97 1.73
N GLY A 133 9.77 -2.52 2.68
CA GLY A 133 10.12 -2.50 4.10
C GLY A 133 10.67 -1.17 4.59
N ASP A 134 10.78 -0.17 3.71
CA ASP A 134 11.17 1.19 4.11
C ASP A 134 9.98 1.91 4.78
N TYR A 135 10.30 2.81 5.71
CA TYR A 135 9.31 3.67 6.38
C TYR A 135 8.59 4.58 5.37
N PHE A 136 7.26 4.64 5.48
CA PHE A 136 6.40 5.54 4.73
C PHE A 136 5.95 6.68 5.65
N GLY A 137 6.40 7.90 5.34
CA GLY A 137 6.23 9.05 6.24
C GLY A 137 4.81 9.60 6.36
N ASN A 138 3.92 9.30 5.39
CA ASN A 138 2.56 9.86 5.33
C ASN A 138 2.53 11.40 5.53
N TYR A 139 3.46 12.13 4.88
CA TYR A 139 3.64 13.57 5.10
C TYR A 139 2.44 14.39 4.61
N GLU A 140 1.79 13.92 3.56
CA GLU A 140 0.57 14.48 2.98
C GLU A 140 -0.70 14.10 3.77
N GLN A 141 -0.58 13.25 4.79
CA GLN A 141 -1.67 12.82 5.68
C GLN A 141 -2.87 12.22 4.92
N ARG A 142 -2.59 11.50 3.83
CA ARG A 142 -3.61 10.80 3.03
C ARG A 142 -4.08 9.50 3.68
N LEU A 143 -3.33 8.99 4.67
CA LEU A 143 -3.71 7.86 5.51
C LEU A 143 -4.01 8.32 6.95
N PRO A 144 -4.83 7.59 7.73
CA PRO A 144 -5.18 7.97 9.10
C PRO A 144 -3.95 8.17 10.01
N VAL A 145 -3.95 9.28 10.76
CA VAL A 145 -2.88 9.61 11.71
C VAL A 145 -3.29 9.16 13.11
N VAL A 146 -2.78 8.00 13.53
CA VAL A 146 -3.05 7.41 14.85
C VAL A 146 -1.77 7.47 15.71
N SER A 147 -1.91 7.87 16.98
CA SER A 147 -0.77 7.97 17.89
C SER A 147 -0.04 6.64 18.03
N GLY A 148 1.27 6.66 17.76
CA GLY A 148 2.13 5.47 17.83
C GLY A 148 2.09 4.56 16.60
N ARG A 149 1.17 4.78 15.64
CA ARG A 149 1.12 4.02 14.39
C ARG A 149 2.26 4.44 13.47
N THR A 150 2.88 3.46 12.84
CA THR A 150 3.86 3.69 11.77
C THR A 150 3.45 2.97 10.50
N TYR A 151 3.76 3.55 9.35
CA TYR A 151 3.53 2.94 8.05
C TYR A 151 4.85 2.57 7.38
N HIS A 152 4.81 1.51 6.61
CA HIS A 152 5.89 1.06 5.73
C HIS A 152 5.33 0.79 4.34
N GLU A 153 6.19 0.80 3.33
CA GLU A 153 5.80 0.60 1.94
C GLU A 153 6.53 -0.58 1.29
N CYS A 154 5.92 -1.16 0.25
CA CYS A 154 6.60 -2.03 -0.69
C CYS A 154 6.09 -1.88 -2.12
N ASP A 155 6.99 -2.12 -3.07
CA ASP A 155 6.67 -2.23 -4.49
C ASP A 155 5.92 -3.53 -4.77
N ILE A 156 5.00 -3.51 -5.73
CA ILE A 156 4.30 -4.71 -6.19
C ILE A 156 4.32 -4.75 -7.71
N ASP A 157 4.17 -5.94 -8.28
CA ASP A 157 4.28 -6.22 -9.72
C ASP A 157 5.63 -5.81 -10.33
N THR A 158 6.71 -5.74 -9.54
CA THR A 158 8.04 -5.28 -10.01
C THR A 158 9.05 -6.37 -10.35
N LEU A 159 8.72 -7.63 -10.07
CA LEU A 159 9.60 -8.76 -10.40
C LEU A 159 9.76 -8.87 -11.91
N ASN A 160 11.01 -8.89 -12.40
CA ASN A 160 11.35 -8.82 -13.83
C ASN A 160 10.85 -7.56 -14.57
N ALA A 161 10.35 -6.54 -13.86
CA ALA A 161 9.87 -5.31 -14.48
C ALA A 161 11.03 -4.38 -14.86
N LYS A 162 10.83 -3.60 -15.94
CA LYS A 162 11.82 -2.61 -16.41
C LYS A 162 11.93 -1.37 -15.52
N SER A 163 10.94 -1.14 -14.66
CA SER A 163 10.90 -0.05 -13.69
C SER A 163 10.17 -0.49 -12.43
N ARG A 164 10.21 0.34 -11.39
CA ARG A 164 9.45 0.13 -10.15
C ARG A 164 7.94 0.37 -10.31
N GLY A 165 7.52 1.01 -11.41
CA GLY A 165 6.15 1.46 -11.60
C GLY A 165 5.61 2.36 -10.48
N ALA A 166 4.29 2.54 -10.51
CA ALA A 166 3.52 3.38 -9.59
C ALA A 166 2.96 2.62 -8.38
N LYS A 167 2.77 1.31 -8.51
CA LYS A 167 1.96 0.51 -7.59
C LYS A 167 2.68 0.20 -6.29
N ARG A 168 2.00 0.41 -5.16
CA ARG A 168 2.56 0.12 -3.83
C ARG A 168 1.50 -0.46 -2.91
N ILE A 169 1.96 -1.26 -1.96
CA ILE A 169 1.24 -1.57 -0.73
C ILE A 169 1.84 -0.73 0.39
N ILE A 170 0.98 -0.09 1.18
CA ILE A 170 1.35 0.62 2.40
C ILE A 170 0.71 -0.14 3.56
N TYR A 171 1.51 -0.55 4.54
CA TYR A 171 1.04 -1.35 5.66
C TYR A 171 1.51 -0.76 6.98
N SER A 172 0.64 -0.79 7.98
CA SER A 172 0.96 -0.33 9.32
C SER A 172 1.44 -1.44 10.24
N ASP A 173 2.16 -1.04 11.27
CA ASP A 173 2.56 -1.90 12.38
C ASP A 173 1.36 -2.54 13.12
N ASP A 174 0.22 -1.86 13.17
CA ASP A 174 -0.97 -2.30 13.89
C ASP A 174 -1.98 -3.11 13.08
N GLY A 175 -1.92 -3.15 11.74
CA GLY A 175 -2.85 -4.02 11.00
C GLY A 175 -3.21 -3.58 9.60
N GLN A 176 -3.32 -2.27 9.43
CA GLN A 176 -3.97 -1.62 8.30
C GLN A 176 -3.15 -1.76 7.03
N ILE A 177 -3.80 -2.03 5.90
CA ILE A 177 -3.15 -2.21 4.60
C ILE A 177 -3.89 -1.37 3.56
N TYR A 178 -3.14 -0.56 2.83
CA TYR A 178 -3.61 0.26 1.72
C TYR A 178 -2.86 -0.08 0.44
N TYR A 179 -3.49 0.28 -0.67
CA TYR A 179 -2.92 0.21 -2.02
C TYR A 179 -3.01 1.54 -2.74
N THR A 180 -2.00 1.84 -3.54
CA THR A 180 -1.98 2.94 -4.51
C THR A 180 -1.47 2.39 -5.84
N ASP A 181 -2.02 2.87 -6.95
CA ASP A 181 -1.50 2.65 -8.31
C ASP A 181 -1.16 3.92 -9.07
N ASP A 182 -1.18 5.05 -8.38
CA ASP A 182 -1.01 6.38 -8.94
C ASP A 182 0.14 7.15 -8.29
N HIS A 183 1.16 6.44 -7.81
CA HIS A 183 2.32 7.05 -7.12
C HIS A 183 1.92 7.83 -5.86
N TYR A 184 1.14 7.20 -4.96
CA TYR A 184 0.75 7.75 -3.66
C TYR A 184 -0.24 8.94 -3.71
N GLU A 185 -0.88 9.21 -4.86
CA GLU A 185 -1.86 10.28 -4.98
C GLU A 185 -3.19 9.91 -4.32
N THR A 186 -3.65 8.67 -4.51
CA THR A 186 -4.83 8.12 -3.85
C THR A 186 -4.55 6.75 -3.23
N PHE A 187 -5.37 6.38 -2.25
CA PHE A 187 -5.24 5.13 -1.52
C PHE A 187 -6.58 4.41 -1.42
N THR A 188 -6.54 3.10 -1.63
CA THR A 188 -7.65 2.18 -1.37
C THR A 188 -7.33 1.34 -0.14
N LEU A 189 -8.20 1.34 0.86
CA LEU A 189 -8.10 0.44 2.02
C LEU A 189 -8.33 -1.00 1.55
N LEU A 190 -7.37 -1.88 1.80
CA LEU A 190 -7.45 -3.31 1.46
C LEU A 190 -7.79 -4.17 2.67
N TYR A 191 -7.29 -3.80 3.86
CA TYR A 191 -7.49 -4.56 5.09
C TYR A 191 -7.38 -3.70 6.34
N GLY A 192 -8.16 -4.04 7.37
CA GLY A 192 -8.27 -3.31 8.63
C GLY A 192 -9.50 -2.42 8.68
N ASP A 193 -9.74 -1.83 9.85
CA ASP A 193 -10.87 -0.92 10.04
C ASP A 193 -10.56 0.47 9.49
N ASP A 194 -11.56 1.09 8.87
CA ASP A 194 -11.52 2.49 8.50
C ASP A 194 -11.76 3.34 9.76
N ILE A 195 -10.67 3.83 10.35
CA ILE A 195 -10.74 4.73 11.49
C ILE A 195 -10.74 6.15 10.92
N GLN A 196 -11.95 6.69 10.76
CA GLN A 196 -12.21 8.07 10.30
C GLN A 196 -11.87 9.11 11.36
#